data_AF-A0A6N8GZT9-F1
#
_entry.id   AF-A0A6N8GZT9-F1
#
_cell.length_a   1.000
_cell.length_b   1.000
_cell.length_c   1.000
_cell.angle_alpha   90.00
_cell.angle_beta   90.00
_cell.angle_gamma   90.00
#
_symmetry.space_group_name_H-M   'P 1'
#
loop_
_entity.id
_entity.type
_entity.pdbx_description
1 polymer ?
#
loop_
_entity_poly.entity_id
_entity_poly.type
_entity_poly.pdbx_seq_one_letter_code
_entity_poly.pdbx_strand_id
1 'polypeptide(L)'
;MPTNKTDCLYLALEDNQRRLQDRMNRVLQGERAPDGFALATGSLDLQDGLLDQLTNYLNINPGCGLVVIDTLQRVRRTTGKAINAYQADYKDVGVLQKFASEREICIVLVHHLRKMKDETDPFAQISGTNGIFGAADSAFVMTRDRRVDDTTKLSVTGRDLEEFELALRLDKTQCRWQNLGDAEARAREQARKEYENSALVQTIRKLVERNHGQWSGTAKEILEAGKLLTRRFIAESPKDVGVRVKKLENEMREFDGIVYERVKRGTSGALHYFCKENMQVQNEVQLDLSKQVA
;
A
#
# COMPACT_ATOMS: atom_id res chain seq x y z
N MET A 1 -22.52 4.95 2.65
CA MET A 1 -23.63 4.52 3.53
C MET A 1 -23.70 5.46 4.72
N PRO A 2 -24.89 5.84 5.20
CA PRO A 2 -25.00 6.56 6.48
C PRO A 2 -24.40 5.70 7.60
N THR A 3 -23.67 6.32 8.53
CA THR A 3 -23.20 5.66 9.75
C THR A 3 -24.12 6.01 10.91
N ASN A 4 -24.28 5.09 11.85
CA ASN A 4 -25.05 5.32 13.06
C ASN A 4 -24.10 5.76 14.18
N LYS A 5 -24.46 6.83 14.91
CA LYS A 5 -23.72 7.24 16.11
C LYS A 5 -23.92 6.20 17.20
N THR A 6 -22.85 5.80 17.87
CA THR A 6 -22.87 4.88 19.01
C THR A 6 -21.78 5.25 20.01
N ASP A 7 -21.94 4.83 21.26
CA ASP A 7 -20.91 4.98 22.27
C ASP A 7 -19.77 3.98 22.01
N CYS A 8 -18.57 4.31 22.47
CA CYS A 8 -17.36 3.56 22.19
C CYS A 8 -16.53 3.35 23.46
N LEU A 9 -16.07 2.13 23.68
CA LEU A 9 -15.04 1.81 24.66
C LEU A 9 -13.71 1.56 23.94
N TYR A 10 -12.69 2.34 24.27
CA TYR A 10 -11.33 2.15 23.76
C TYR A 10 -10.39 1.66 24.87
N LEU A 11 -9.93 0.43 24.73
CA LEU A 11 -8.92 -0.20 25.59
C LEU A 11 -7.53 0.07 25.01
N ALA A 12 -6.86 1.11 25.49
CA ALA A 12 -5.53 1.55 25.07
C ALA A 12 -4.43 0.91 25.94
N LEU A 13 -4.22 -0.39 25.77
CA LEU A 13 -3.44 -1.30 26.61
C LEU A 13 -1.91 -1.22 26.42
N GLU A 14 -1.43 -0.55 25.37
CA GLU A 14 -0.01 -0.26 25.15
C GLU A 14 0.35 1.22 25.35
N ASP A 15 -0.64 2.08 25.53
CA ASP A 15 -0.45 3.52 25.70
C ASP A 15 -0.34 3.92 27.19
N ASN A 16 0.13 5.14 27.45
CA ASN A 16 0.08 5.73 28.78
C ASN A 16 -0.78 7.00 28.76
N GLN A 17 -1.25 7.41 29.94
CA GLN A 17 -2.18 8.53 30.08
C GLN A 17 -1.68 9.81 29.40
N ARG A 18 -0.38 10.13 29.55
CA ARG A 18 0.24 11.32 28.94
C ARG A 18 0.15 11.28 27.41
N ARG A 19 0.55 10.15 26.79
CA ARG A 19 0.47 9.98 25.33
C ARG A 19 -0.96 10.08 24.81
N LEU A 20 -1.92 9.52 25.54
CA LEU A 20 -3.34 9.56 25.17
C LEU A 20 -3.89 10.98 25.29
N GLN A 21 -3.58 11.70 26.36
CA GLN A 21 -3.98 13.09 26.54
C GLN A 21 -3.40 13.98 25.43
N ASP A 22 -2.10 13.85 25.15
CA ASP A 22 -1.44 14.60 24.06
C ASP A 22 -2.12 14.32 22.71
N ARG A 23 -2.45 13.05 22.43
CA ARG A 23 -3.14 12.64 21.19
C ARG A 23 -4.57 13.16 21.13
N MET A 24 -5.34 13.02 22.21
CA MET A 24 -6.73 13.51 22.30
C MET A 24 -6.79 15.02 22.09
N ASN A 25 -5.90 15.79 22.71
CA ASN A 25 -5.84 17.24 22.54
C ASN A 25 -5.62 17.65 21.07
N ARG A 26 -4.76 16.91 20.34
CA ARG A 26 -4.49 17.16 18.91
C ARG A 26 -5.66 16.76 18.01
N VAL A 27 -6.31 15.64 18.31
CA VAL A 27 -7.47 15.16 17.54
C VAL A 27 -8.68 16.06 17.76
N LEU A 28 -8.96 16.43 19.01
CA LEU A 28 -10.11 17.25 19.39
C LEU A 28 -9.91 18.74 19.14
N GLN A 29 -8.67 19.20 18.96
CA GLN A 29 -8.34 20.61 18.66
C GLN A 29 -8.91 21.60 19.69
N GLY A 30 -8.93 21.19 20.97
CA GLY A 30 -9.46 21.99 22.07
C GLY A 30 -10.93 21.72 22.40
N GLU A 31 -11.64 20.94 21.59
CA GLU A 31 -13.01 20.52 21.88
C GLU A 31 -13.10 19.49 23.01
N ARG A 32 -14.26 19.43 23.67
CA ARG A 32 -14.54 18.42 24.69
C ARG A 32 -14.65 17.03 24.03
N ALA A 33 -14.10 16.02 24.69
CA ALA A 33 -14.29 14.63 24.26
C ALA A 33 -15.79 14.27 24.24
N PRO A 34 -16.26 13.49 23.25
CA PRO A 34 -17.66 13.08 23.19
C PRO A 34 -18.09 12.35 24.47
N ASP A 35 -19.29 12.63 24.99
CA ASP A 35 -19.80 12.00 26.22
C ASP A 35 -19.87 10.47 26.12
N GLY A 36 -20.13 9.94 24.92
CA GLY A 36 -20.17 8.50 24.62
C GLY A 36 -18.81 7.84 24.43
N PHE A 37 -17.69 8.52 24.69
CA PHE A 37 -16.35 7.96 24.54
C PHE A 37 -15.74 7.59 25.90
N ALA A 38 -15.60 6.29 26.13
CA ALA A 38 -14.89 5.74 27.27
C ALA A 38 -13.49 5.25 26.88
N LEU A 39 -12.52 5.48 27.76
CA LEU A 39 -11.12 5.13 27.58
C LEU A 39 -10.61 4.39 28.82
N ALA A 40 -9.91 3.28 28.62
CA ALA A 40 -9.20 2.57 29.69
C ALA A 40 -7.80 2.17 29.23
N THR A 41 -6.82 2.23 30.13
CA THR A 41 -5.42 1.84 29.87
C THR A 41 -5.08 0.46 30.45
N GLY A 42 -6.10 -0.33 30.79
CA GLY A 42 -5.94 -1.67 31.36
C GLY A 42 -7.22 -2.49 31.20
N SER A 43 -7.05 -3.80 31.12
CA SER A 43 -8.14 -4.77 31.06
C SER A 43 -7.66 -6.11 31.63
N LEU A 44 -8.61 -7.00 31.87
CA LEU A 44 -8.32 -8.42 32.03
C LEU A 44 -7.91 -9.02 30.67
N ASP A 45 -7.35 -10.22 30.69
CA ASP A 45 -7.05 -10.99 29.48
C ASP A 45 -8.15 -12.02 29.18
N LEU A 46 -8.08 -12.67 28.02
CA LEU A 46 -9.10 -13.64 27.58
C LEU A 46 -9.28 -14.84 28.50
N GLN A 47 -8.26 -15.23 29.28
CA GLN A 47 -8.31 -16.36 30.22
C GLN A 47 -8.73 -15.89 31.62
N ASP A 48 -8.46 -14.63 31.95
CA ASP A 48 -8.67 -14.05 33.27
C ASP A 48 -9.94 -13.16 33.34
N GLY A 49 -10.89 -13.33 32.42
CA GLY A 49 -12.24 -12.76 32.53
C GLY A 49 -12.53 -11.50 31.70
N LEU A 50 -11.78 -11.24 30.62
CA LEU A 50 -12.07 -10.10 29.72
C LEU A 50 -13.52 -10.08 29.22
N LEU A 51 -14.09 -11.24 28.84
CA LEU A 51 -15.47 -11.28 28.35
C LEU A 51 -16.50 -10.92 29.42
N ASP A 52 -16.26 -11.31 30.67
CA ASP A 52 -17.12 -10.93 31.79
C ASP A 52 -16.99 -9.44 32.10
N GLN A 53 -15.76 -8.91 32.02
CA GLN A 53 -15.50 -7.47 32.14
C GLN A 53 -16.27 -6.67 31.06
N LEU A 54 -16.17 -7.09 29.80
CA LEU A 54 -16.89 -6.44 28.69
C LEU A 54 -18.40 -6.61 28.84
N THR A 55 -18.87 -7.78 29.24
CA THR A 55 -20.28 -8.06 29.55
C THR A 55 -20.83 -7.07 30.57
N ASN A 56 -20.14 -6.91 31.70
CA ASN A 56 -20.57 -6.01 32.76
C ASN A 56 -20.57 -4.55 32.29
N TYR A 57 -19.54 -4.15 31.54
CA TYR A 57 -19.47 -2.81 30.98
C TYR A 57 -20.64 -2.52 30.02
N LEU A 58 -20.92 -3.43 29.08
CA LEU A 58 -21.99 -3.28 28.09
C LEU A 58 -23.39 -3.32 28.73
N ASN A 59 -23.57 -4.09 29.80
CA ASN A 59 -24.82 -4.09 30.56
C ASN A 59 -25.08 -2.75 31.26
N ILE A 60 -24.01 -2.08 31.74
CA ILE A 60 -24.10 -0.73 32.33
C ILE A 60 -24.25 0.34 31.23
N ASN A 61 -23.66 0.12 30.07
CA ASN A 61 -23.61 1.07 28.96
C ASN A 61 -24.23 0.46 27.68
N PRO A 62 -25.56 0.25 27.64
CA PRO A 62 -26.22 -0.43 26.53
C PRO A 62 -26.15 0.33 25.19
N GLY A 63 -25.79 1.63 25.21
CA GLY A 63 -25.55 2.43 24.00
C GLY A 63 -24.20 2.19 23.32
N CYS A 64 -23.31 1.40 23.93
CA CYS A 64 -21.98 1.11 23.41
C CYS A 64 -22.02 0.03 22.33
N GLY A 65 -21.90 0.44 21.08
CA GLY A 65 -21.87 -0.44 19.90
C GLY A 65 -20.48 -0.64 19.32
N LEU A 66 -19.44 -0.02 19.88
CA LEU A 66 -18.05 -0.17 19.44
C LEU A 66 -17.11 -0.43 20.62
N VAL A 67 -16.34 -1.50 20.55
CA VAL A 67 -15.22 -1.76 21.45
C VAL A 67 -13.94 -1.85 20.62
N VAL A 68 -12.93 -1.08 20.99
CA VAL A 68 -11.61 -1.12 20.36
C VAL A 68 -10.60 -1.67 21.36
N ILE A 69 -9.90 -2.74 20.98
CA ILE A 69 -8.86 -3.38 21.80
C ILE A 69 -7.50 -3.10 21.17
N ASP A 70 -6.71 -2.25 21.83
CA ASP A 70 -5.41 -1.76 21.34
C ASP A 70 -4.29 -2.02 22.35
N THR A 71 -3.56 -3.13 22.28
CA THR A 71 -3.49 -4.10 21.17
C THR A 71 -4.05 -5.46 21.54
N LEU A 72 -4.43 -6.23 20.52
CA LEU A 72 -4.82 -7.64 20.63
C LEU A 72 -3.76 -8.45 21.40
N GLN A 73 -2.47 -8.15 21.22
CA GLN A 73 -1.38 -8.85 21.91
C GLN A 73 -1.45 -8.71 23.44
N ARG A 74 -2.08 -7.65 23.98
CA ARG A 74 -2.16 -7.40 25.43
C ARG A 74 -3.27 -8.20 26.11
N VAL A 75 -4.32 -8.57 25.38
CA VAL A 75 -5.42 -9.41 25.91
C VAL A 75 -5.26 -10.89 25.59
N ARG A 76 -4.32 -11.22 24.71
CA ARG A 76 -3.98 -12.59 24.36
C ARG A 76 -2.82 -13.05 25.22
N ARG A 77 -2.93 -14.26 25.76
CA ARG A 77 -1.81 -14.87 26.48
C ARG A 77 -0.83 -15.48 25.48
N THR A 78 0.44 -15.12 25.58
CA THR A 78 1.51 -15.79 24.83
C THR A 78 1.80 -17.11 25.51
N THR A 79 1.11 -18.19 25.15
CA THR A 79 1.55 -19.54 25.52
C THR A 79 2.83 -19.83 24.73
N GLY A 80 3.93 -20.15 25.43
CA GLY A 80 5.21 -20.49 24.80
C GLY A 80 5.05 -21.57 23.73
N LYS A 81 5.91 -21.59 22.71
CA LYS A 81 5.87 -22.43 21.48
C LYS A 81 4.72 -23.46 21.49
N ALA A 82 3.51 -22.97 21.25
CA ALA A 82 2.35 -23.84 21.21
C ALA A 82 2.51 -24.77 20.01
N ILE A 83 2.37 -26.08 20.24
CA ILE A 83 2.37 -27.10 19.17
C ILE A 83 1.32 -26.75 18.09
N ASN A 84 0.26 -26.00 18.47
CA ASN A 84 -0.84 -25.58 17.61
C ASN A 84 -1.07 -24.05 17.60
N ALA A 85 -0.04 -23.26 17.30
CA ALA A 85 -0.14 -21.78 17.27
C ALA A 85 -1.31 -21.27 16.41
N TYR A 86 -1.59 -21.91 15.27
CA TYR A 86 -2.72 -21.55 14.40
C TYR A 86 -4.07 -21.70 15.10
N GLN A 87 -4.30 -22.83 15.76
CA GLN A 87 -5.57 -23.08 16.45
C GLN A 87 -5.75 -22.15 17.65
N ALA A 88 -4.66 -21.80 18.34
CA ALA A 88 -4.69 -20.84 19.44
C ALA A 88 -5.08 -19.44 18.95
N ASP A 89 -4.42 -18.95 17.89
CA ASP A 89 -4.74 -17.67 17.26
C ASP A 89 -6.20 -17.60 16.78
N TYR A 90 -6.66 -18.66 16.09
CA TYR A 90 -8.03 -18.75 15.59
C TYR A 90 -9.05 -18.77 16.74
N LYS A 91 -8.75 -19.49 17.82
CA LYS A 91 -9.63 -19.56 19.00
C LYS A 91 -9.73 -18.20 19.72
N ASP A 92 -8.60 -17.52 19.94
CA ASP A 92 -8.59 -16.24 20.63
C ASP A 92 -9.47 -15.20 19.91
N VAL A 93 -9.30 -15.07 18.60
CA VAL A 93 -10.10 -14.14 17.79
C VAL A 93 -11.53 -14.64 17.62
N GLY A 94 -11.74 -15.95 17.42
CA GLY A 94 -13.07 -16.53 17.26
C GLY A 94 -13.97 -16.34 18.48
N VAL A 95 -13.39 -16.37 19.69
CA VAL A 95 -14.14 -16.08 20.93
C VAL A 95 -14.61 -14.62 20.97
N LEU A 96 -13.76 -13.67 20.55
CA LEU A 96 -14.12 -12.25 20.46
C LEU A 96 -15.13 -11.98 19.34
N GLN A 97 -14.98 -12.63 18.18
CA GLN A 97 -15.92 -12.54 17.05
C GLN A 97 -17.31 -13.06 17.44
N LYS A 98 -17.37 -14.21 18.12
CA LYS A 98 -18.62 -14.76 18.62
C LYS A 98 -19.28 -13.82 19.63
N PHE A 99 -18.51 -13.30 20.58
CA PHE A 99 -19.01 -12.33 21.56
C PHE A 99 -19.55 -11.05 20.90
N ALA A 100 -18.84 -10.52 19.89
CA ALA A 100 -19.28 -9.35 19.13
C ALA A 100 -20.62 -9.61 18.42
N SER A 101 -20.76 -10.80 17.80
CA SER A 101 -21.97 -11.23 17.12
C SER A 101 -23.15 -11.39 18.08
N GLU A 102 -22.96 -12.05 19.22
CA GLU A 102 -24.00 -12.25 20.24
C GLU A 102 -24.46 -10.94 20.89
N ARG A 103 -23.58 -9.94 20.95
CA ARG A 103 -23.86 -8.61 21.51
C ARG A 103 -24.31 -7.59 20.48
N GLU A 104 -24.29 -7.93 19.19
CA GLU A 104 -24.58 -7.03 18.07
C GLU A 104 -23.74 -5.74 18.09
N ILE A 105 -22.45 -5.88 18.44
CA ILE A 105 -21.49 -4.77 18.48
C ILE A 105 -20.33 -4.98 17.52
N CYS A 106 -19.61 -3.91 17.20
CA CYS A 106 -18.34 -3.98 16.52
C CYS A 106 -17.19 -4.11 17.52
N ILE A 107 -16.30 -5.09 17.31
CA ILE A 107 -15.01 -5.16 18.01
C ILE A 107 -13.88 -4.96 17.02
N VAL A 108 -13.09 -3.89 17.21
CA VAL A 108 -11.89 -3.62 16.42
C VAL A 108 -10.67 -4.06 17.21
N LEU A 109 -9.89 -4.97 16.62
CA LEU A 109 -8.65 -5.47 17.20
C LEU A 109 -7.48 -4.77 16.52
N VAL A 110 -6.73 -3.94 17.26
CA VAL A 110 -5.48 -3.38 16.75
C VAL A 110 -4.39 -4.40 16.97
N HIS A 111 -3.70 -4.79 15.89
CA HIS A 111 -2.68 -5.82 15.94
C HIS A 111 -1.46 -5.47 15.10
N HIS A 112 -0.32 -5.99 15.52
CA HIS A 112 0.96 -5.70 14.90
C HIS A 112 1.13 -6.49 13.60
N LEU A 113 1.90 -5.93 12.66
CA LEU A 113 2.43 -6.67 11.51
C LEU A 113 3.81 -7.25 11.85
N ARG A 114 4.17 -8.38 11.25
CA ARG A 114 5.52 -8.95 11.33
C ARG A 114 6.53 -8.05 10.60
N LYS A 115 7.80 -8.15 10.97
CA LYS A 115 8.87 -7.32 10.37
C LYS A 115 9.15 -7.65 8.89
N MET A 116 8.96 -8.92 8.50
CA MET A 116 9.17 -9.34 7.11
C MET A 116 7.95 -8.94 6.28
N LYS A 117 8.20 -8.07 5.31
CA LYS A 117 7.21 -7.64 4.35
C LYS A 117 6.90 -8.76 3.37
N ASP A 118 5.65 -8.83 2.98
CA ASP A 118 5.20 -9.64 1.85
C ASP A 118 4.76 -8.65 0.76
N GLU A 119 5.42 -8.70 -0.39
CA GLU A 119 5.15 -7.76 -1.49
C GLU A 119 3.86 -8.11 -2.25
N THR A 120 3.34 -9.33 -2.04
CA THR A 120 2.21 -9.87 -2.81
C THR A 120 0.91 -9.87 -2.03
N ASP A 121 0.96 -10.20 -0.74
CA ASP A 121 -0.23 -10.28 0.11
C ASP A 121 -0.01 -9.47 1.40
N PRO A 122 -0.65 -8.29 1.55
CA PRO A 122 -0.54 -7.50 2.77
C PRO A 122 -1.08 -8.23 4.01
N PHE A 123 -2.06 -9.13 3.87
CA PHE A 123 -2.68 -9.85 4.98
C PHE A 123 -1.79 -10.96 5.54
N ALA A 124 -0.92 -11.56 4.71
CA ALA A 124 0.13 -12.46 5.18
C ALA A 124 1.15 -11.79 6.13
N GLN A 125 1.16 -10.45 6.23
CA GLN A 125 2.02 -9.71 7.15
C GLN A 125 1.45 -9.58 8.57
N ILE A 126 0.20 -9.99 8.83
CA ILE A 126 -0.39 -9.97 10.18
C ILE A 126 0.50 -10.82 11.12
N SER A 127 0.90 -10.24 12.25
CA SER A 127 1.81 -10.93 13.18
C SER A 127 1.12 -12.11 13.85
N GLY A 128 1.78 -13.27 13.90
CA GLY A 128 1.18 -14.53 14.33
C GLY A 128 0.94 -15.43 13.14
N THR A 129 -0.14 -16.20 13.18
CA THR A 129 -0.55 -17.11 12.12
C THR A 129 -1.77 -16.56 11.38
N ASN A 130 -2.06 -17.15 10.21
CA ASN A 130 -3.28 -16.85 9.46
C ASN A 130 -4.57 -17.20 10.22
N GLY A 131 -4.49 -17.84 11.39
CA GLY A 131 -5.65 -18.11 12.24
C GLY A 131 -6.32 -16.84 12.74
N ILE A 132 -5.56 -15.77 12.99
CA ILE A 132 -6.09 -14.45 13.37
C ILE A 132 -6.98 -13.91 12.24
N PHE A 133 -6.43 -13.86 11.04
CA PHE A 133 -7.14 -13.35 9.86
C PHE A 133 -8.34 -14.24 9.51
N GLY A 134 -8.18 -15.56 9.53
CA GLY A 134 -9.25 -16.50 9.20
C GLY A 134 -10.45 -16.47 10.16
N ALA A 135 -10.25 -16.02 11.40
CA ALA A 135 -11.32 -15.86 12.38
C ALA A 135 -12.01 -14.49 12.33
N ALA A 136 -11.39 -13.46 11.74
CA ALA A 136 -11.97 -12.13 11.63
C ALA A 136 -13.02 -12.05 10.50
N ASP A 137 -14.01 -11.17 10.67
CA ASP A 137 -15.01 -10.92 9.62
C ASP A 137 -14.45 -10.02 8.51
N SER A 138 -13.52 -9.13 8.84
CA SER A 138 -12.82 -8.23 7.91
C SER A 138 -11.43 -7.89 8.43
N ALA A 139 -10.52 -7.53 7.51
CA ALA A 139 -9.16 -7.11 7.83
C ALA A 139 -8.78 -5.83 7.09
N PHE A 140 -8.05 -4.98 7.80
CA PHE A 140 -7.59 -3.67 7.35
C PHE A 140 -6.08 -3.62 7.62
N VAL A 141 -5.26 -3.64 6.57
CA VAL A 141 -3.81 -3.67 6.69
C VAL A 141 -3.22 -2.37 6.16
N MET A 142 -2.48 -1.67 7.02
CA MET A 142 -1.80 -0.43 6.68
C MET A 142 -0.31 -0.68 6.42
N THR A 143 0.14 -0.51 5.17
CA THR A 143 1.55 -0.68 4.77
C THR A 143 2.15 0.60 4.18
N ARG A 144 3.48 0.70 4.26
CA ARG A 144 4.29 1.70 3.54
C ARG A 144 5.46 1.00 2.88
N ASP A 145 5.80 1.36 1.65
CA ASP A 145 6.95 0.78 0.95
C ASP A 145 8.26 1.13 1.66
N ARG A 146 8.38 2.37 2.12
CA ARG A 146 9.45 2.83 2.99
C ARG A 146 8.86 3.53 4.21
N ARG A 147 9.57 3.43 5.34
CA ARG A 147 9.15 4.09 6.60
C ARG A 147 9.05 5.62 6.49
N VAL A 148 9.76 6.20 5.52
CA VAL A 148 9.80 7.65 5.29
C VAL A 148 8.70 8.15 4.36
N ASP A 149 7.94 7.24 3.74
CA ASP A 149 6.92 7.62 2.77
C ASP A 149 5.74 8.31 3.47
N ASP A 150 5.28 9.40 2.87
CA ASP A 150 4.17 10.19 3.40
C ASP A 150 2.80 9.54 3.10
N THR A 151 2.78 8.60 2.13
CA THR A 151 1.59 7.83 1.75
C THR A 151 1.62 6.46 2.41
N THR A 152 0.47 6.03 2.92
CA THR A 152 0.23 4.72 3.52
C THR A 152 -0.87 4.03 2.74
N LYS A 153 -0.62 2.81 2.30
CA LYS A 153 -1.62 1.99 1.63
C LYS A 153 -2.48 1.29 2.69
N LEU A 154 -3.79 1.44 2.60
CA LEU A 154 -4.76 0.69 3.38
C LEU A 154 -5.41 -0.36 2.47
N SER A 155 -5.03 -1.61 2.64
CA SER A 155 -5.63 -2.76 1.96
C SER A 155 -6.76 -3.32 2.82
N VAL A 156 -7.95 -3.50 2.25
CA VAL A 156 -9.14 -3.96 2.96
C VAL A 156 -9.74 -5.17 2.26
N THR A 157 -10.10 -6.19 3.05
CA THR A 157 -10.82 -7.39 2.59
C THR A 157 -11.76 -7.86 3.71
N GLY A 158 -12.79 -8.62 3.36
CA GLY A 158 -13.70 -9.19 4.34
C GLY A 158 -14.68 -10.19 3.72
N ARG A 159 -15.43 -10.87 4.57
CA ARG A 159 -16.41 -11.89 4.13
C ARG A 159 -17.55 -11.28 3.31
N ASP A 160 -17.99 -10.10 3.72
CA ASP A 160 -19.11 -9.36 3.12
C ASP A 160 -18.65 -8.03 2.49
N LEU A 161 -17.37 -7.94 2.12
CA LEU A 161 -16.75 -6.72 1.60
C LEU A 161 -15.90 -7.04 0.39
N GLU A 162 -16.12 -6.33 -0.72
CA GLU A 162 -15.22 -6.38 -1.87
C GLU A 162 -13.84 -5.83 -1.49
N GLU A 163 -12.79 -6.44 -2.03
CA GLU A 163 -11.43 -5.99 -1.79
C GLU A 163 -11.16 -4.63 -2.44
N PHE A 164 -10.57 -3.71 -1.69
CA PHE A 164 -10.14 -2.43 -2.21
C PHE A 164 -8.92 -1.88 -1.47
N GLU A 165 -8.22 -0.95 -2.12
CA GLU A 165 -7.06 -0.28 -1.56
C GLU A 165 -7.21 1.25 -1.58
N LEU A 166 -6.96 1.89 -0.43
CA LEU A 166 -6.96 3.35 -0.30
C LEU A 166 -5.55 3.87 -0.05
N ALA A 167 -5.20 4.97 -0.71
CA ALA A 167 -4.04 5.78 -0.34
C ALA A 167 -4.43 6.71 0.81
N LEU A 168 -3.70 6.64 1.91
CA LEU A 168 -3.90 7.49 3.08
C LEU A 168 -2.66 8.34 3.36
N ARG A 169 -2.87 9.51 3.95
CA ARG A 169 -1.80 10.34 4.51
C ARG A 169 -2.14 10.76 5.93
N LEU A 170 -1.17 10.69 6.82
CA LEU A 170 -1.34 11.10 8.20
C LEU A 170 -1.00 12.59 8.35
N ASP A 171 -2.00 13.41 8.65
CA ASP A 171 -1.75 14.74 9.20
C ASP A 171 -1.19 14.59 10.62
N LYS A 172 0.13 14.73 10.73
CA LYS A 172 0.84 14.61 12.01
C LYS A 172 0.55 15.74 12.98
N THR A 173 -0.02 16.86 12.53
CA THR A 173 -0.37 17.99 13.40
C THR A 173 -1.69 17.73 14.12
N GLN A 174 -2.66 17.16 13.40
CA GLN A 174 -4.01 16.87 13.90
C GLN A 174 -4.18 15.40 14.34
N CYS A 175 -3.18 14.54 14.07
CA CYS A 175 -3.28 13.09 14.25
C CYS A 175 -4.48 12.48 13.51
N ARG A 176 -4.75 12.95 12.29
CA ARG A 176 -5.89 12.50 11.46
C ARG A 176 -5.42 11.89 10.14
N TRP A 177 -5.98 10.75 9.79
CA TRP A 177 -5.79 10.15 8.48
C TRP A 177 -6.66 10.86 7.45
N GLN A 178 -6.06 11.19 6.31
CA GLN A 178 -6.72 11.76 5.15
C GLN A 178 -6.81 10.68 4.07
N ASN A 179 -8.02 10.45 3.55
CA ASN A 179 -8.22 9.60 2.39
C ASN A 179 -7.81 10.36 1.12
N LEU A 180 -6.85 9.83 0.37
CA LEU A 180 -6.36 10.39 -0.89
C LEU A 180 -7.02 9.78 -2.12
N GLY A 181 -7.89 8.79 -1.94
CA GLY A 181 -8.58 8.03 -2.98
C GLY A 181 -7.96 6.65 -3.20
N ASP A 182 -8.24 6.09 -4.37
CA ASP A 182 -7.75 4.78 -4.80
C ASP A 182 -6.22 4.74 -4.86
N ALA A 183 -5.62 3.69 -4.27
CA ALA A 183 -4.17 3.58 -4.15
C ALA A 183 -3.49 3.34 -5.50
N GLU A 184 -4.07 2.52 -6.36
CA GLU A 184 -3.51 2.14 -7.65
C GLU A 184 -3.55 3.32 -8.63
N ALA A 185 -4.69 4.01 -8.72
CA ALA A 185 -4.85 5.20 -9.55
C ALA A 185 -3.83 6.29 -9.16
N ARG A 186 -3.58 6.47 -7.86
CA ARG A 186 -2.57 7.40 -7.36
C ARG A 186 -1.15 6.97 -7.69
N ALA A 187 -0.82 5.70 -7.52
CA ALA A 187 0.48 5.16 -7.89
C ALA A 187 0.73 5.35 -9.39
N ARG A 188 -0.28 5.11 -10.23
CA ARG A 188 -0.22 5.33 -11.68
C ARG A 188 -0.08 6.80 -12.04
N GLU A 189 -0.80 7.71 -11.38
CA GLU A 189 -0.67 9.16 -11.59
C GLU A 189 0.74 9.65 -11.21
N GLN A 190 1.28 9.18 -10.10
CA GLN A 190 2.62 9.53 -9.64
C GLN A 190 3.69 8.98 -10.59
N ALA A 191 3.59 7.71 -10.98
CA ALA A 191 4.48 7.09 -11.96
C ALA A 191 4.45 7.86 -13.30
N ARG A 192 3.27 8.27 -13.76
CA ARG A 192 3.11 9.11 -14.96
C ARG A 192 3.81 10.47 -14.81
N LYS A 193 3.67 11.14 -13.68
CA LYS A 193 4.36 12.43 -13.42
C LYS A 193 5.88 12.28 -13.36
N GLU A 194 6.38 11.23 -12.71
CA GLU A 194 7.82 10.94 -12.66
C GLU A 194 8.38 10.61 -14.04
N TYR A 195 7.65 9.80 -14.80
CA TYR A 195 7.94 9.48 -16.18
C TYR A 195 8.00 10.73 -17.06
N GLU A 196 6.98 11.58 -17.02
CA GLU A 196 6.91 12.83 -17.80
C GLU A 196 8.03 13.83 -17.44
N ASN A 197 8.41 13.90 -16.16
CA ASN A 197 9.47 14.78 -15.68
C ASN A 197 10.88 14.21 -15.88
N SER A 198 11.01 12.94 -16.23
CA SER A 198 12.30 12.29 -16.48
C SER A 198 13.02 12.93 -17.66
N ALA A 199 14.20 13.49 -17.40
CA ALA A 199 15.04 14.09 -18.42
C ALA A 199 15.48 13.07 -19.49
N LEU A 200 15.63 11.80 -19.11
CA LEU A 200 15.92 10.70 -20.04
C LEU A 200 14.74 10.46 -20.98
N VAL A 201 13.52 10.36 -20.45
CA VAL A 201 12.28 10.18 -21.25
C VAL A 201 12.11 11.33 -22.24
N GLN A 202 12.24 12.57 -21.76
CA GLN A 202 12.16 13.75 -22.63
C GLN A 202 13.22 13.76 -23.74
N THR A 203 14.42 13.22 -23.46
CA THR A 203 15.48 13.09 -24.46
C THR A 203 15.13 12.03 -25.50
N ILE A 204 14.63 10.86 -25.07
CA ILE A 204 14.21 9.78 -25.97
C ILE A 204 13.06 10.24 -26.87
N ARG A 205 12.04 10.93 -26.31
CA ARG A 205 10.95 11.53 -27.10
C ARG A 205 11.48 12.40 -28.23
N LYS A 206 12.40 13.33 -27.92
CA LYS A 206 13.01 14.21 -28.94
C LYS A 206 13.84 13.46 -29.97
N LEU A 207 14.56 12.40 -29.57
CA LEU A 207 15.31 11.55 -30.49
C LEU A 207 14.37 10.85 -31.47
N VAL A 208 13.30 10.24 -30.98
CA VAL A 208 12.29 9.54 -31.78
C VAL A 208 11.54 10.51 -32.70
N GLU A 209 11.08 11.65 -32.19
CA GLU A 209 10.34 12.66 -32.95
C GLU A 209 11.17 13.26 -34.09
N ARG A 210 12.43 13.62 -33.84
CA ARG A 210 13.32 14.20 -34.86
C ARG A 210 13.70 13.22 -35.96
N ASN A 211 13.57 11.92 -35.69
CA ASN A 211 13.92 10.86 -36.63
C ASN A 211 12.65 10.14 -37.13
N HIS A 212 11.56 10.89 -37.26
CA HIS A 212 10.30 10.45 -37.88
C HIS A 212 9.68 9.21 -37.23
N GLY A 213 9.74 9.11 -35.90
CA GLY A 213 9.08 8.02 -35.17
C GLY A 213 9.96 6.82 -34.84
N GLN A 214 11.24 6.84 -35.20
CA GLN A 214 12.20 5.80 -34.82
C GLN A 214 13.60 6.36 -34.56
N TRP A 215 14.36 5.75 -33.66
CA TRP A 215 15.75 6.10 -33.43
C TRP A 215 16.57 4.88 -33.04
N SER A 216 17.82 4.81 -33.50
CA SER A 216 18.79 3.78 -33.12
C SER A 216 20.13 4.41 -32.78
N GLY A 217 20.76 3.97 -31.70
CA GLY A 217 22.10 4.41 -31.34
C GLY A 217 22.63 3.79 -30.06
N THR A 218 23.83 4.18 -29.70
CA THR A 218 24.52 3.73 -28.48
C THR A 218 24.07 4.53 -27.27
N ALA A 219 24.25 3.97 -26.07
CA ALA A 219 23.95 4.69 -24.83
C ALA A 219 24.75 6.01 -24.66
N LYS A 220 25.94 6.09 -25.28
CA LYS A 220 26.76 7.32 -25.31
C LYS A 220 26.06 8.42 -26.12
N GLU A 221 25.48 8.07 -27.27
CA GLU A 221 24.75 9.02 -28.10
C GLU A 221 23.47 9.52 -27.42
N ILE A 222 22.77 8.66 -26.67
CA ILE A 222 21.62 9.08 -25.84
C ILE A 222 22.09 10.10 -24.78
N LEU A 223 23.22 9.84 -24.11
CA LEU A 223 23.78 10.72 -23.08
C LEU A 223 24.13 12.11 -23.64
N GLU A 224 24.80 12.15 -24.80
CA GLU A 224 25.12 13.41 -25.48
C GLU A 224 23.86 14.12 -25.98
N ALA A 225 22.87 13.37 -26.48
CA ALA A 225 21.58 13.94 -26.86
C ALA A 225 20.86 14.60 -25.67
N GLY A 226 21.01 14.08 -24.44
CA GLY A 226 20.49 14.75 -23.24
C GLY A 226 21.05 16.16 -23.06
N LYS A 227 22.36 16.30 -23.20
CA LYS A 227 23.04 17.60 -23.11
C LYS A 227 22.61 18.56 -24.23
N LEU A 228 22.51 18.06 -25.46
CA LEU A 228 22.23 18.89 -26.63
C LEU A 228 20.75 19.25 -26.77
N LEU A 229 19.85 18.29 -26.55
CA LEU A 229 18.41 18.42 -26.86
C LEU A 229 17.59 18.91 -25.68
N THR A 230 17.93 18.49 -24.46
CA THR A 230 17.17 18.85 -23.25
C THR A 230 17.97 19.76 -22.33
N ARG A 231 19.27 19.98 -22.58
CA ARG A 231 20.19 20.72 -21.70
C ARG A 231 20.18 20.20 -20.27
N ARG A 232 19.93 18.89 -20.11
CA ARG A 232 19.85 18.22 -18.82
C ARG A 232 20.84 17.07 -18.75
N PHE A 233 21.33 16.82 -17.55
CA PHE A 233 22.11 15.63 -17.25
C PHE A 233 21.16 14.45 -17.01
N ILE A 234 21.23 13.43 -17.86
CA ILE A 234 20.25 12.33 -17.86
C ILE A 234 20.73 11.06 -17.16
N ALA A 235 22.05 10.87 -16.97
CA ALA A 235 22.65 9.74 -16.25
C ALA A 235 24.15 10.01 -15.99
N GLU A 236 24.74 9.31 -15.02
CA GLU A 236 26.17 9.44 -14.66
C GLU A 236 27.11 8.83 -15.69
N SER A 237 26.70 7.71 -16.31
CA SER A 237 27.47 7.02 -17.33
C SER A 237 26.58 6.43 -18.44
N PRO A 238 27.15 6.08 -19.61
CA PRO A 238 26.43 5.34 -20.64
C PRO A 238 25.87 3.99 -20.15
N LYS A 239 26.52 3.34 -19.18
CA LYS A 239 26.02 2.08 -18.59
C LYS A 239 24.70 2.33 -17.84
N ASP A 240 24.62 3.42 -17.10
CA ASP A 240 23.44 3.79 -16.31
C ASP A 240 22.26 4.16 -17.20
N VAL A 241 22.51 4.78 -18.36
CA VAL A 241 21.47 5.02 -19.37
C VAL A 241 20.82 3.68 -19.76
N GLY A 242 21.60 2.66 -20.12
CA GLY A 242 21.03 1.38 -20.54
C GLY A 242 20.19 0.70 -19.47
N VAL A 243 20.59 0.79 -18.19
CA VAL A 243 19.81 0.26 -17.05
C VAL A 243 18.52 1.06 -16.86
N ARG A 244 18.59 2.40 -16.89
CA ARG A 244 17.43 3.28 -16.72
C ARG A 244 16.42 3.13 -17.86
N VAL A 245 16.88 3.04 -19.10
CA VAL A 245 16.02 2.80 -20.27
C VAL A 245 15.27 1.48 -20.12
N LYS A 246 15.97 0.40 -19.74
CA LYS A 246 15.32 -0.91 -19.56
C LYS A 246 14.25 -0.89 -18.45
N LYS A 247 14.45 -0.10 -17.39
CA LYS A 247 13.45 0.08 -16.33
C LYS A 247 12.20 0.83 -16.78
N LEU A 248 12.32 1.69 -17.80
CA LEU A 248 11.23 2.53 -18.30
C LEU A 248 10.51 1.94 -19.52
N GLU A 249 10.82 0.70 -19.89
CA GLU A 249 10.32 0.08 -21.13
C GLU A 249 8.79 -0.03 -21.16
N ASN A 250 8.20 -0.46 -20.04
CA ASN A 250 6.75 -0.61 -19.94
C ASN A 250 6.07 0.75 -20.02
N GLU A 251 6.59 1.75 -19.30
CA GLU A 251 6.06 3.11 -19.27
C GLU A 251 6.23 3.83 -20.62
N MET A 252 7.34 3.61 -21.32
CA MET A 252 7.55 4.12 -22.69
C MET A 252 6.52 3.56 -23.66
N ARG A 253 6.23 2.26 -23.55
CA ARG A 253 5.20 1.63 -24.38
C ARG A 253 3.81 2.12 -24.02
N GLU A 254 3.45 2.09 -22.74
CA GLU A 254 2.12 2.44 -22.26
C GLU A 254 1.78 3.92 -22.47
N PHE A 255 2.68 4.83 -22.12
CA PHE A 255 2.39 6.27 -22.11
C PHE A 255 2.74 6.98 -23.41
N ASP A 256 3.78 6.53 -24.12
CA ASP A 256 4.23 7.17 -25.35
C ASP A 256 4.04 6.30 -26.60
N GLY A 257 3.62 5.04 -26.47
CA GLY A 257 3.58 4.11 -27.60
C GLY A 257 4.96 3.88 -28.22
N ILE A 258 6.04 3.95 -27.41
CA ILE A 258 7.42 3.74 -27.87
C ILE A 258 7.86 2.34 -27.43
N VAL A 259 8.15 1.49 -28.41
CA VAL A 259 8.73 0.16 -28.20
C VAL A 259 10.25 0.26 -28.17
N TYR A 260 10.86 -0.41 -27.19
CA TYR A 260 12.31 -0.40 -26.97
C TYR A 260 12.91 -1.79 -27.19
N GLU A 261 13.99 -1.86 -27.97
CA GLU A 261 14.78 -3.07 -28.15
C GLU A 261 16.26 -2.79 -27.91
N ARG A 262 16.96 -3.76 -27.31
CA ARG A 262 18.40 -3.69 -27.09
C ARG A 262 19.14 -4.79 -27.86
N VAL A 263 19.94 -4.38 -28.84
CA VAL A 263 20.71 -5.30 -29.69
C VAL A 263 22.16 -5.33 -29.25
N LYS A 264 22.66 -6.51 -28.84
CA LYS A 264 24.07 -6.71 -28.47
C LYS A 264 24.94 -6.83 -29.74
N ARG A 265 26.11 -6.19 -29.75
CA ARG A 265 27.07 -6.20 -30.88
C ARG A 265 28.47 -6.67 -30.45
N GLY A 266 28.56 -7.88 -29.92
CA GLY A 266 29.85 -8.48 -29.53
C GLY A 266 30.61 -7.62 -28.51
N THR A 267 31.86 -7.26 -28.82
CA THR A 267 32.72 -6.37 -28.01
C THR A 267 32.40 -4.88 -28.13
N SER A 268 31.58 -4.49 -29.11
CA SER A 268 31.12 -3.10 -29.27
C SER A 268 29.92 -2.81 -28.37
N GLY A 269 29.73 -1.54 -28.00
CA GLY A 269 28.59 -1.10 -27.20
C GLY A 269 27.24 -1.53 -27.82
N ALA A 270 26.30 -1.95 -26.97
CA ALA A 270 24.96 -2.34 -27.41
C ALA A 270 24.23 -1.16 -28.08
N LEU A 271 23.42 -1.47 -29.09
CA LEU A 271 22.49 -0.52 -29.66
C LEU A 271 21.15 -0.54 -28.92
N HIS A 272 20.56 0.64 -28.83
CA HIS A 272 19.24 0.92 -28.30
C HIS A 272 18.36 1.39 -29.45
N TYR A 273 17.30 0.65 -29.72
CA TYR A 273 16.31 0.97 -30.73
C TYR A 273 15.02 1.42 -30.06
N PHE A 274 14.46 2.54 -30.50
CA PHE A 274 13.17 3.06 -30.06
C PHE A 274 12.30 3.30 -31.29
N CYS A 275 11.06 2.83 -31.29
CA CYS A 275 10.14 3.01 -32.40
C CYS A 275 8.71 3.24 -31.92
N LYS A 276 7.95 4.09 -32.61
CA LYS A 276 6.50 4.23 -32.36
C LYS A 276 5.78 2.95 -32.78
N GLU A 277 4.92 2.43 -31.91
CA GLU A 277 4.21 1.15 -32.10
C GLU A 277 3.44 1.09 -33.44
N ASN A 278 2.86 2.22 -33.87
CA ASN A 278 2.17 2.35 -35.16
C ASN A 278 3.06 2.11 -36.39
N MET A 279 4.39 2.33 -36.30
CA MET A 279 5.34 2.05 -37.38
C MET A 279 5.84 0.62 -37.38
N GLN A 280 5.85 -0.04 -36.22
CA GLN A 280 6.28 -1.43 -36.11
C GLN A 280 5.28 -2.37 -36.80
N VAL A 281 3.97 -2.11 -36.62
CA VAL A 281 2.89 -2.84 -37.30
C VAL A 281 2.94 -2.64 -38.83
N GLN A 282 3.26 -1.44 -39.31
CA GLN A 282 3.42 -1.20 -40.75
C GLN A 282 4.60 -1.98 -41.35
N ASN A 283 5.73 -2.07 -40.64
CA ASN A 283 6.89 -2.84 -41.10
C ASN A 283 6.64 -4.35 -41.10
N GLU A 284 5.92 -4.90 -40.11
CA GLU A 284 5.55 -6.32 -40.08
C GLU A 284 4.56 -6.68 -41.19
N VAL A 285 3.54 -5.85 -41.41
CA VAL A 285 2.56 -6.03 -42.50
C VAL A 285 3.25 -5.95 -43.88
N GLN A 286 4.22 -5.06 -44.05
CA GLN A 286 4.98 -4.92 -45.30
C GLN A 286 5.97 -6.08 -45.52
N LEU A 287 6.52 -6.67 -44.43
CA LEU A 287 7.34 -7.88 -44.50
C LEU A 287 6.52 -9.14 -44.85
N ASP A 288 5.30 -9.25 -44.35
CA ASP A 288 4.41 -10.38 -44.68
C ASP A 288 3.86 -10.27 -46.12
N LEU A 289 3.52 -9.07 -46.58
CA LEU A 289 3.14 -8.83 -47.97
C LEU A 289 4.28 -9.14 -48.96
N SER A 290 5.53 -8.84 -48.61
CA SER A 290 6.68 -9.15 -49.47
C SER A 290 7.06 -10.63 -49.47
N LYS A 291 6.72 -11.39 -48.42
CA LYS A 291 6.85 -12.86 -48.40
C LYS A 291 5.74 -13.58 -49.16
N GLN A 292 4.59 -12.95 -49.37
CA GLN A 292 3.49 -13.52 -50.16
C GLN A 292 3.63 -13.26 -51.67
N VAL A 293 4.52 -12.35 -52.08
CA VAL A 293 4.75 -11.97 -53.48
C VAL A 293 6.10 -12.50 -54.00
N ALA A 294 6.83 -13.27 -53.19
CA ALA A 294 8.04 -14.02 -53.55
C ALA A 294 7.76 -15.52 -53.61
#